data_AF-A0A6L6R6T3-F1
#
_entry.id   AF-A0A6L6R6T3-F1
#
_cell.length_a   1.000
_cell.length_b   1.000
_cell.length_c   1.000
_cell.angle_alpha   90.00
_cell.angle_beta   90.00
_cell.angle_gamma   90.00
#
_symmetry.space_group_name_H-M   'P 1'
#
loop_
_entity.id
_entity.type
_entity.pdbx_description
1 polymer ?
#
loop_
_entity_poly.entity_id
_entity_poly.type
_entity_poly.pdbx_seq_one_letter_code
_entity_poly.pdbx_strand_id
1 'polypeptide(L)'
;IDKLSPDDLAKGRTIAGTGTITPDGAVGAIGGIRQKLAGARNKGAELFLMPAVHCKEASGHVPDGLTVAAVSTVAEAVTAVNAWTGGGAPIGCPAEEG
;
A
#
# COMPACT_ATOMS: atom_id res chain seq x y z
N ILE A 1 -18.56 -6.76 3.25
CA ILE A 1 -17.92 -6.23 4.47
C ILE A 1 -17.09 -5.06 4.00
N ASP A 2 -17.59 -3.86 4.23
CA ASP A 2 -16.89 -2.61 3.92
C ASP A 2 -16.49 -2.03 5.26
N LYS A 3 -15.19 -1.91 5.51
CA LYS A 3 -14.65 -1.39 6.77
C LYS A 3 -13.46 -0.52 6.44
N LEU A 4 -13.74 0.69 5.95
CA LEU A 4 -13.05 1.94 6.23
C LEU A 4 -14.06 3.04 5.81
N SER A 5 -14.89 3.47 6.77
CA SER A 5 -16.28 3.97 6.61
C SER A 5 -17.01 4.15 7.95
N PRO A 6 -16.99 5.34 8.61
CA PRO A 6 -18.05 6.35 8.36
C PRO A 6 -17.62 7.57 7.53
N ASP A 7 -16.32 7.81 7.33
CA ASP A 7 -15.78 8.70 6.28
C ASP A 7 -14.94 7.92 5.26
N ASP A 8 -15.40 7.85 4.01
CA ASP A 8 -14.82 7.05 2.92
C ASP A 8 -13.41 7.52 2.59
N LEU A 9 -12.45 7.01 3.36
CA LEU A 9 -11.03 7.28 3.22
C LEU A 9 -10.54 6.93 1.81
N ALA A 10 -11.21 6.00 1.14
CA ALA A 10 -10.92 5.61 -0.22
C ALA A 10 -11.53 6.57 -1.26
N LYS A 11 -12.48 7.42 -0.88
CA LYS A 11 -13.22 8.35 -1.75
C LYS A 11 -13.74 7.69 -3.04
N GLY A 12 -14.28 6.48 -2.91
CA GLY A 12 -14.82 5.66 -3.99
C GLY A 12 -13.75 4.96 -4.84
N ARG A 13 -12.48 5.03 -4.46
CA ARG A 13 -11.37 4.40 -5.17
C ARG A 13 -11.03 3.03 -4.62
N THR A 14 -10.47 2.16 -5.45
CA THR A 14 -10.12 0.80 -4.99
C THR A 14 -8.70 0.78 -4.44
N ILE A 15 -8.58 0.44 -3.16
CA ILE A 15 -7.30 0.33 -2.44
C ILE A 15 -7.08 -1.12 -2.03
N ALA A 16 -5.90 -1.66 -2.35
CA ALA A 16 -5.45 -2.96 -1.88
C ALA A 16 -4.34 -2.77 -0.85
N GLY A 17 -4.25 -3.68 0.13
CA GLY A 17 -3.19 -3.65 1.13
C GLY A 17 -2.72 -5.05 1.49
N THR A 18 -1.43 -5.20 1.75
CA THR A 18 -0.88 -6.45 2.25
C THR A 18 0.21 -6.19 3.30
N GLY A 19 0.36 -7.14 4.20
CA GLY A 19 1.26 -7.04 5.34
C GLY A 19 0.72 -7.89 6.48
N THR A 20 1.60 -8.36 7.34
CA THR A 20 1.18 -8.79 8.68
C THR A 20 1.09 -7.55 9.56
N ILE A 21 0.22 -7.57 10.57
CA ILE A 21 0.10 -6.47 11.54
C ILE A 21 0.40 -7.05 12.90
N THR A 22 1.40 -6.50 13.59
CA THR A 22 1.65 -6.82 15.00
C THR A 22 0.69 -6.05 15.91
N PRO A 23 0.48 -6.47 17.17
CA PRO A 23 -0.37 -5.74 18.13
C PRO A 23 0.07 -4.28 18.33
N ASP A 24 1.36 -4.02 18.14
CA ASP A 24 2.01 -2.72 18.24
C ASP A 24 1.80 -1.86 16.98
N GLY A 25 1.10 -2.39 15.97
CA GLY A 25 0.79 -1.72 14.72
C GLY A 25 1.92 -1.74 13.70
N ALA A 26 2.94 -2.57 13.88
CA ALA A 26 4.02 -2.74 12.90
C ALA A 26 3.55 -3.61 11.73
N VAL A 27 3.91 -3.20 10.50
CA VAL A 27 3.56 -3.88 9.26
C VAL A 27 4.74 -4.76 8.82
N GLY A 28 4.53 -6.06 8.85
CA GLY A 28 5.56 -7.06 8.58
C GLY A 28 5.50 -7.65 7.17
N ALA A 29 6.58 -8.36 6.83
CA ALA A 29 6.77 -9.01 5.54
C ALA A 29 5.68 -10.06 5.22
N ILE A 30 5.48 -10.28 3.92
CA ILE A 30 4.58 -11.27 3.36
C ILE A 30 5.25 -11.96 2.17
N GLY A 31 4.83 -13.19 1.87
CA GLY A 31 5.27 -13.89 0.67
C GLY A 31 4.55 -13.39 -0.59
N GLY A 32 5.28 -13.38 -1.71
CA GLY A 32 4.73 -13.21 -3.05
C GLY A 32 4.23 -11.80 -3.36
N ILE A 33 5.06 -10.77 -3.14
CA ILE A 33 4.62 -9.38 -3.38
C ILE A 33 4.25 -9.17 -4.85
N ARG A 34 4.99 -9.79 -5.78
CA ARG A 34 4.80 -9.64 -7.22
C ARG A 34 3.41 -10.13 -7.66
N GLN A 35 3.02 -11.32 -7.20
CA GLN A 35 1.71 -11.89 -7.47
C GLN A 35 0.59 -11.02 -6.89
N LYS A 36 0.82 -10.41 -5.72
CA LYS A 36 -0.14 -9.54 -5.07
C LYS A 36 -0.29 -8.19 -5.75
N LEU A 37 0.80 -7.59 -6.26
CA LEU A 37 0.75 -6.38 -7.07
C LEU A 37 -0.07 -6.59 -8.35
N ALA A 38 0.24 -7.67 -9.09
CA ALA A 38 -0.51 -8.04 -10.28
C ALA A 38 -2.00 -8.33 -9.95
N GLY A 39 -2.25 -9.10 -8.88
CA GLY A 39 -3.60 -9.42 -8.43
C GLY A 39 -4.42 -8.21 -8.00
N ALA A 40 -3.78 -7.22 -7.37
CA ALA A 40 -4.43 -5.97 -6.98
C ALA A 40 -4.82 -5.14 -8.21
N ARG A 41 -3.90 -5.00 -9.17
CA ARG A 41 -4.21 -4.29 -10.42
C ARG A 41 -5.34 -4.97 -11.20
N ASN A 42 -5.33 -6.29 -11.26
CA ASN A 42 -6.39 -7.09 -11.91
C ASN A 42 -7.76 -6.92 -11.22
N LYS A 43 -7.77 -6.59 -9.93
CA LYS A 43 -9.00 -6.27 -9.17
C LYS A 43 -9.38 -4.78 -9.26
N GLY A 44 -8.68 -4.01 -10.08
CA GLY A 44 -8.97 -2.58 -10.26
C GLY A 44 -8.39 -1.69 -9.17
N ALA A 45 -7.49 -2.18 -8.32
CA ALA A 45 -6.82 -1.33 -7.34
C ALA A 45 -5.98 -0.26 -8.04
N GLU A 46 -6.09 0.97 -7.55
CA GLU A 46 -5.34 2.13 -8.00
C GLU A 46 -4.20 2.46 -7.02
N LEU A 47 -4.38 2.11 -5.74
CA LEU A 47 -3.37 2.21 -4.68
C LEU A 47 -3.14 0.85 -4.05
N PHE A 48 -1.87 0.51 -3.83
CA PHE A 48 -1.44 -0.70 -3.14
C PHE A 48 -0.54 -0.35 -1.93
N LEU A 49 -0.95 -0.77 -0.74
CA LEU A 49 -0.16 -0.64 0.49
C LEU A 49 0.70 -1.89 0.69
N MET A 50 2.00 -1.69 0.83
CA MET A 50 3.01 -2.74 0.89
C MET A 50 3.95 -2.52 2.08
N PRO A 51 4.45 -3.57 2.75
CA PRO A 51 5.48 -3.41 3.77
C PRO A 51 6.77 -2.86 3.14
N ALA A 52 7.40 -1.85 3.74
CA ALA A 52 8.57 -1.18 3.17
C ALA A 52 9.74 -2.14 2.85
N VAL A 53 9.84 -3.25 3.59
CA VAL A 53 10.83 -4.32 3.37
C VAL A 53 10.76 -4.94 1.96
N HIS A 54 9.61 -4.83 1.28
CA HIS A 54 9.39 -5.38 -0.06
C HIS A 54 9.76 -4.43 -1.19
N CYS A 55 10.27 -3.24 -0.89
CA CYS A 55 10.62 -2.24 -1.90
C CYS A 55 11.56 -2.76 -2.99
N LYS A 56 12.58 -3.53 -2.61
CA LYS A 56 13.49 -4.17 -3.57
C LYS A 56 12.82 -5.25 -4.41
N GLU A 57 11.90 -6.03 -3.82
CA GLU A 57 11.19 -7.11 -4.52
C GLU A 57 10.11 -6.58 -5.47
N ALA A 58 9.48 -5.47 -5.11
CA ALA A 58 8.45 -4.78 -5.88
C ALA A 58 9.01 -3.88 -6.99
N SER A 59 10.24 -3.39 -6.86
CA SER A 59 10.89 -2.57 -7.88
C SER A 59 10.89 -3.28 -9.24
N GLY A 60 10.46 -2.57 -10.28
CA GLY A 60 10.31 -3.10 -11.64
C GLY A 60 9.14 -4.09 -11.85
N HIS A 61 8.35 -4.37 -10.81
CA HIS A 61 7.21 -5.30 -10.86
C HIS A 61 5.86 -4.61 -10.57
N VAL A 62 5.88 -3.30 -10.40
CA VAL A 62 4.67 -2.49 -10.24
C VAL A 62 4.00 -2.37 -11.62
N PRO A 63 2.77 -2.89 -11.79
CA PRO A 63 2.06 -2.76 -13.06
C PRO A 63 1.60 -1.32 -13.31
N ASP A 64 1.49 -0.96 -14.59
CA ASP A 64 1.02 0.36 -14.99
C ASP A 64 -0.37 0.69 -14.43
N GLY A 65 -0.52 1.93 -13.95
CA GLY A 65 -1.74 2.42 -13.33
C GLY A 65 -1.96 1.92 -11.89
N LEU A 66 -0.99 1.24 -11.28
CA LEU A 66 -0.99 0.95 -9.85
C LEU A 66 0.02 1.84 -9.12
N THR A 67 -0.47 2.65 -8.19
CA THR A 67 0.38 3.40 -7.25
C THR A 67 0.73 2.48 -6.08
N VAL A 68 2.00 2.44 -5.67
CA VAL A 68 2.44 1.64 -4.51
C VAL A 68 2.92 2.57 -3.41
N ALA A 69 2.39 2.38 -2.19
CA ALA A 69 2.88 3.03 -1.00
C ALA A 69 3.59 2.02 -0.11
N ALA A 70 4.79 2.36 0.33
CA ALA A 70 5.61 1.57 1.22
C ALA A 70 5.41 2.03 2.65
N VAL A 71 5.02 1.12 3.54
CA VAL A 71 4.69 1.43 4.94
C VAL A 71 5.28 0.41 5.89
N SER A 72 5.66 0.85 7.08
CA SER A 72 6.19 0.04 8.18
C SER A 72 5.22 -0.01 9.35
N THR A 73 4.20 0.86 9.38
CA THR A 73 3.17 0.88 10.42
C THR A 73 1.76 1.10 9.87
N VAL A 74 0.75 0.75 10.65
CA VAL A 74 -0.66 1.03 10.31
C VAL A 74 -0.92 2.54 10.24
N ALA A 75 -0.23 3.35 11.06
CA ALA A 75 -0.35 4.80 11.02
C ALA A 75 0.16 5.39 9.69
N GLU A 76 1.27 4.86 9.17
CA GLU A 76 1.79 5.23 7.85
C GLU A 76 0.85 4.80 6.72
N ALA A 77 0.22 3.62 6.84
CA ALA A 77 -0.82 3.17 5.90
C ALA A 77 -1.96 4.17 5.78
N VAL A 78 -2.50 4.64 6.90
CA VAL A 78 -3.56 5.66 6.92
C VAL A 78 -3.07 6.98 6.33
N THR A 79 -1.85 7.40 6.67
CA THR A 79 -1.24 8.63 6.14
C THR A 79 -1.06 8.56 4.62
N ALA A 80 -0.59 7.43 4.09
CA ALA A 80 -0.41 7.22 2.66
C ALA A 80 -1.74 7.27 1.90
N VAL A 81 -2.79 6.65 2.43
CA VAL A 81 -4.14 6.72 1.85
C VAL A 81 -4.64 8.16 1.81
N ASN A 82 -4.53 8.90 2.91
CA ASN A 82 -4.96 10.30 2.98
C ASN A 82 -4.16 11.21 2.04
N ALA A 83 -2.85 11.03 1.94
CA ALA A 83 -2.01 11.78 1.01
C ALA A 83 -2.45 11.52 -0.43
N TRP A 84 -2.65 10.26 -0.80
CA TRP A 84 -3.05 9.88 -2.15
C TRP A 84 -4.47 10.35 -2.51
N THR A 85 -5.43 10.23 -1.59
CA THR A 85 -6.80 10.74 -1.81
C THR A 85 -6.90 12.26 -1.71
N GLY A 86 -5.89 12.92 -1.15
CA GLY A 86 -5.70 14.37 -1.17
C GLY A 86 -5.03 14.90 -2.45
N GLY A 87 -4.63 14.03 -3.38
CA GLY A 87 -3.94 14.40 -4.61
C GLY A 87 -2.41 14.52 -4.48
N GLY A 88 -1.86 14.15 -3.33
CA GLY A 88 -0.42 14.06 -3.10
C GLY A 88 0.15 12.69 -3.50
N ALA A 89 1.48 12.60 -3.56
CA ALA A 89 2.16 11.33 -3.69
C ALA A 89 2.18 10.62 -2.32
N PRO A 90 1.77 9.35 -2.22
CA PRO A 90 1.91 8.59 -0.99
C PRO A 90 3.39 8.32 -0.69
N ILE A 91 3.69 7.92 0.55
CA ILE A 91 5.04 7.51 0.96
C ILE A 91 5.47 6.36 0.05
N GLY A 92 6.42 6.65 -0.84
CA GLY A 92 7.03 5.68 -1.73
C GLY A 92 8.07 4.85 -1.00
N CYS A 93 8.73 3.95 -1.72
CA CYS A 93 9.88 3.26 -1.18
C CYS A 93 10.90 4.28 -0.68
N PRO A 94 11.35 4.19 0.59
CA PRO A 94 12.42 5.05 1.05
C PRO A 94 13.59 4.85 0.08
N ALA A 95 14.11 5.96 -0.47
CA ALA A 95 15.41 5.91 -1.10
C ALA A 95 16.35 5.36 -0.03
N GLU A 96 16.98 4.21 -0.31
CA GLU A 96 17.78 3.47 0.67
C GLU A 96 18.66 4.46 1.45
N GLU A 97 18.34 4.71 2.73
CA GLU A 97 19.30 5.38 3.60
C GLU A 97 20.41 4.35 3.79
N GLY A 98 21.53 4.61 3.10
CA GLY A 98 22.65 3.70 2.93
C GLY A 98 23.43 3.36 4.19
#